data_AF-A0A7K2MDH1-F1
#
_entry.id   AF-A0A7K2MDH1-F1
#
_cell.length_a   1.000
_cell.length_b   1.000
_cell.length_c   1.000
_cell.angle_alpha   90.00
_cell.angle_beta   90.00
_cell.angle_gamma   90.00
#
_symmetry.space_group_name_H-M   'P 1'
#
loop_
_entity.id
_entity.type
_entity.pdbx_description
1 polymer ?
#
loop_
_entity_poly.entity_id
_entity_poly.type
_entity_poly.pdbx_seq_one_letter_code
_entity_poly.pdbx_strand_id
1 'polypeptide(L)'
;TGNDDLGTMSAWNVLSSIGLYPVQPGYPTWGLSTPVFDRVDLRLDRRYYPRGALTVTAPGTSHDTRYVQTVRADGVTYERTYLTTAALRSLRTLHYTVGPRPSSWGTSAQAAPPALR
;
A
#
# COMPACT_ATOMS: atom_id res chain seq x y z
N THR A 1 -13.87 -11.57 16.57
CA THR A 1 -13.73 -11.94 15.14
C THR A 1 -14.99 -12.69 14.73
N GLY A 2 -15.54 -12.37 13.56
CA GLY A 2 -16.85 -12.86 13.09
C GLY A 2 -16.72 -13.79 11.88
N ASN A 3 -17.78 -13.89 11.06
CA ASN A 3 -17.76 -14.67 9.82
C ASN A 3 -16.69 -14.14 8.85
N ASP A 4 -16.05 -15.05 8.11
CA ASP A 4 -15.04 -14.72 7.10
C ASP A 4 -15.65 -14.17 5.79
N ASP A 5 -16.99 -14.24 5.66
CA ASP A 5 -17.76 -13.78 4.49
C ASP A 5 -17.14 -14.24 3.17
N LEU A 6 -16.94 -15.56 3.07
CA LEU A 6 -16.39 -16.27 1.91
C LEU A 6 -15.02 -15.72 1.46
N GLY A 7 -14.15 -15.41 2.43
CA GLY A 7 -12.79 -14.91 2.19
C GLY A 7 -12.67 -13.40 2.14
N THR A 8 -13.76 -12.64 2.32
CA THR A 8 -13.71 -11.17 2.35
C THR A 8 -12.84 -10.68 3.50
N MET A 9 -13.04 -11.21 4.71
CA MET A 9 -12.25 -10.80 5.88
C MET A 9 -10.80 -11.26 5.77
N SER A 10 -10.57 -12.47 5.26
CA SER A 10 -9.23 -12.98 4.98
C SER A 10 -8.49 -12.13 3.95
N ALA A 11 -9.13 -11.78 2.83
CA ALA A 11 -8.56 -10.91 1.80
C ALA A 11 -8.27 -9.50 2.34
N TRP A 12 -9.18 -8.95 3.15
CA TRP A 12 -8.98 -7.68 3.83
C TRP A 12 -7.74 -7.69 4.72
N ASN A 13 -7.56 -8.75 5.50
CA ASN A 13 -6.41 -8.90 6.38
C ASN A 13 -5.10 -8.99 5.58
N VAL A 14 -5.05 -9.82 4.53
CA VAL A 14 -3.86 -9.97 3.68
C VAL A 14 -3.49 -8.65 3.03
N LEU A 15 -4.44 -8.00 2.35
CA LEU A 15 -4.19 -6.75 1.60
C LEU A 15 -3.78 -5.60 2.54
N SER A 16 -4.50 -5.42 3.66
CA SER A 16 -4.16 -4.38 4.62
C SER A 16 -2.79 -4.62 5.27
N SER A 17 -2.42 -5.88 5.51
CA SER A 17 -1.13 -6.25 6.13
C SER A 17 0.06 -6.03 5.21
N ILE A 18 -0.10 -6.13 3.89
CA ILE A 18 0.99 -5.82 2.94
C ILE A 18 1.16 -4.31 2.71
N GLY A 19 0.23 -3.47 3.21
CA GLY A 19 0.27 -2.01 3.05
C GLY A 19 -0.50 -1.45 1.86
N LEU A 20 -1.37 -2.25 1.22
CA LEU A 20 -2.09 -1.89 -0.02
C LEU A 20 -3.53 -2.41 0.01
N TYR A 21 -4.53 -1.54 -0.13
CA TYR A 21 -5.94 -1.97 -0.12
C TYR A 21 -6.79 -1.24 -1.18
N PRO A 22 -7.69 -1.94 -1.92
CA PRO A 22 -8.61 -1.30 -2.86
C PRO A 22 -9.76 -0.62 -2.10
N VAL A 23 -9.55 0.63 -1.66
CA VAL A 23 -10.51 1.39 -0.82
C VAL A 23 -11.82 1.69 -1.56
N GLN A 24 -11.74 1.88 -2.88
CA GLN A 24 -12.89 2.25 -3.72
C GLN A 24 -13.04 1.22 -4.85
N PRO A 25 -13.72 0.08 -4.62
CA PRO A 25 -13.95 -0.92 -5.66
C PRO A 25 -14.58 -0.30 -6.92
N GLY A 26 -14.09 -0.70 -8.10
CA GLY A 26 -14.49 -0.11 -9.38
C GLY A 26 -13.67 1.12 -9.80
N TYR A 27 -12.89 1.71 -8.89
CA TYR A 27 -11.96 2.79 -9.21
C TYR A 27 -10.52 2.27 -9.28
N PRO A 28 -9.67 2.85 -10.14
CA PRO A 28 -8.31 2.36 -10.34
C PRO A 28 -7.36 2.89 -9.26
N THR A 29 -7.78 2.94 -7.99
CA THR A 29 -7.03 3.48 -6.86
C THR A 29 -6.86 2.45 -5.75
N TRP A 30 -5.65 2.43 -5.18
CA TRP A 30 -5.25 1.53 -4.10
C TRP A 30 -4.73 2.38 -2.96
N GLY A 31 -5.40 2.38 -1.81
CA GLY A 31 -4.94 3.08 -0.62
C GLY A 31 -3.65 2.45 -0.09
N LEU A 32 -2.74 3.29 0.36
CA LEU A 32 -1.53 2.88 1.05
C LEU A 32 -1.79 2.87 2.56
N SER A 33 -1.45 1.77 3.22
CA SER A 33 -1.45 1.61 4.67
C SER A 33 -0.05 1.23 5.17
N THR A 34 0.14 1.22 6.48
CA THR A 34 1.38 0.71 7.07
C THR A 34 1.48 -0.81 6.87
N PRO A 35 2.57 -1.33 6.29
CA PRO A 35 2.83 -2.77 6.24
C PRO A 35 3.08 -3.36 7.63
N VAL A 36 2.58 -4.57 7.86
CA VAL A 36 2.81 -5.35 9.09
C VAL A 36 4.15 -6.09 9.05
N PHE A 37 4.67 -6.37 7.86
CA PHE A 37 5.93 -7.10 7.66
C PHE A 37 7.04 -6.16 7.18
N ASP A 38 8.28 -6.45 7.59
CA ASP A 38 9.47 -5.70 7.13
C ASP A 38 9.66 -5.77 5.61
N ARG A 39 9.27 -6.89 5.00
CA ARG A 39 9.36 -7.13 3.56
C ARG A 39 8.28 -8.10 3.09
N VAL A 40 7.66 -7.77 1.96
CA VAL A 40 6.72 -8.63 1.23
C VAL A 40 7.15 -8.66 -0.23
N ASP A 41 7.33 -9.86 -0.77
CA ASP A 41 7.61 -10.09 -2.19
C ASP A 41 6.39 -10.71 -2.88
N LEU A 42 5.71 -9.91 -3.70
CA LEU A 42 4.55 -10.34 -4.46
C LEU A 42 5.00 -10.89 -5.81
N ARG A 43 4.55 -12.11 -6.13
CA ARG A 43 4.58 -12.65 -7.49
C ARG A 43 3.22 -12.45 -8.12
N LEU A 44 3.17 -11.71 -9.22
CA LEU A 44 1.93 -11.28 -9.86
C LEU A 44 1.83 -11.89 -11.25
N ASP A 45 0.61 -12.21 -11.68
CA ASP A 45 0.36 -12.71 -13.02
C ASP A 45 0.69 -11.60 -14.05
N ARG A 46 1.63 -11.92 -14.96
CA ARG A 46 2.11 -11.00 -16.01
C ARG A 46 1.03 -10.57 -16.99
N ARG A 47 -0.07 -11.33 -17.12
CA ARG A 47 -1.24 -10.95 -17.91
C ARG A 47 -1.87 -9.65 -17.40
N TYR A 48 -1.92 -9.48 -16.08
CA TYR A 48 -2.53 -8.31 -15.44
C TYR A 48 -1.49 -7.29 -14.99
N TYR A 49 -0.33 -7.75 -14.50
CA TYR A 49 0.76 -6.92 -13.99
C TYR A 49 2.05 -7.22 -14.78
N PRO A 50 2.35 -6.48 -15.86
CA PRO A 50 3.45 -6.82 -16.78
C PRO A 50 4.83 -6.98 -16.13
N ARG A 51 5.10 -6.27 -15.02
CA ARG A 51 6.33 -6.44 -14.23
C ARG A 51 6.46 -7.84 -13.61
N GLY A 52 5.32 -8.49 -13.32
CA GLY A 52 5.21 -9.81 -12.73
C GLY A 52 5.61 -9.89 -11.25
N ALA A 53 6.06 -8.79 -10.66
CA ALA A 53 6.46 -8.74 -9.26
C ALA A 53 6.37 -7.32 -8.71
N LEU A 54 6.17 -7.24 -7.40
CA LEU A 54 6.26 -6.02 -6.60
C LEU A 54 6.88 -6.38 -5.25
N THR A 55 7.87 -5.60 -4.81
CA THR A 55 8.44 -5.71 -3.47
C THR A 55 7.95 -4.55 -2.63
N VAL A 56 7.35 -4.83 -1.48
CA VAL A 56 7.00 -3.85 -0.45
C VAL A 56 7.95 -4.01 0.72
N THR A 57 8.50 -2.92 1.25
CA THR A 57 9.42 -2.92 2.39
C THR A 57 9.03 -1.87 3.41
N ALA A 58 9.12 -2.21 4.69
CA ALA A 58 8.96 -1.32 5.83
C ALA A 58 9.87 -1.77 6.99
N PRO A 59 11.20 -1.70 6.84
CA PRO A 59 12.11 -2.27 7.84
C PRO A 59 11.91 -1.64 9.22
N GLY A 60 11.80 -2.49 10.25
CA GLY A 60 11.55 -2.06 11.62
C GLY A 60 10.08 -1.81 11.93
N THR A 61 9.16 -2.17 11.03
CA THR A 61 7.72 -2.06 11.32
C THR A 61 7.36 -2.96 12.49
N SER A 62 6.61 -2.41 13.43
CA SER A 62 6.23 -3.08 14.66
C SER A 62 4.99 -2.41 15.23
N HIS A 63 4.45 -2.99 16.30
CA HIS A 63 3.37 -2.35 17.04
C HIS A 63 3.72 -0.90 17.42
N ASP A 64 4.93 -0.64 17.89
CA ASP A 64 5.32 0.69 18.37
C ASP A 64 5.86 1.61 17.27
N THR A 65 6.33 1.04 16.15
CA THR A 65 6.91 1.77 15.02
C THR A 65 6.09 1.49 13.76
N ARG A 66 4.93 2.18 13.62
CA ARG A 66 3.94 1.92 12.57
C ARG A 66 3.44 3.15 11.82
N TYR A 67 3.90 4.35 12.17
CA TYR A 67 3.45 5.55 11.48
C TYR A 67 4.31 5.79 10.25
N VAL A 68 3.69 5.87 9.07
CA VAL A 68 4.39 6.18 7.83
C VAL A 68 5.04 7.55 7.93
N GLN A 69 6.35 7.61 7.73
CA GLN A 69 7.15 8.84 7.71
C GLN A 69 7.40 9.30 6.28
N THR A 70 7.70 8.36 5.38
CA THR A 70 7.85 8.59 3.94
C THR A 70 7.53 7.32 3.18
N VAL A 71 7.13 7.47 1.92
CA VAL A 71 7.06 6.38 0.95
C VAL A 71 7.93 6.72 -0.25
N ARG A 72 8.65 5.74 -0.78
CA ARG A 72 9.34 5.84 -2.07
C ARG A 72 8.82 4.77 -3.02
N ALA A 73 8.50 5.17 -4.24
CA ALA A 73 8.08 4.29 -5.31
C ALA A 73 9.23 4.23 -6.34
N ASP A 74 9.84 3.06 -6.53
CA ASP A 74 11.06 2.90 -7.35
C ASP A 74 12.17 3.91 -7.02
N GLY A 75 12.38 4.17 -5.73
CA GLY A 75 13.39 5.08 -5.21
C GLY A 75 13.00 6.57 -5.23
N VAL A 76 11.90 6.92 -5.89
CA VAL A 76 11.40 8.31 -5.97
C VAL A 76 10.43 8.59 -4.83
N THR A 77 10.58 9.74 -4.17
CA THR A 77 9.66 10.20 -3.12
C THR A 77 8.20 10.20 -3.60
N TYR A 78 7.32 9.64 -2.78
CA TYR A 78 5.91 9.47 -3.09
C TYR A 78 5.04 10.04 -1.96
N GLU A 79 4.29 11.10 -2.27
CA GLU A 79 3.55 11.88 -1.27
C GLU A 79 2.04 11.60 -1.24
N ARG A 80 1.53 10.80 -2.20
CA ARG A 80 0.10 10.44 -2.23
C ARG A 80 -0.18 9.25 -1.32
N THR A 81 -1.34 9.25 -0.68
CA THR A 81 -1.79 8.14 0.20
C THR A 81 -2.43 6.99 -0.58
N TYR A 82 -2.34 7.01 -1.91
CA TYR A 82 -2.87 6.00 -2.79
C TYR A 82 -1.98 5.83 -4.03
N LEU A 83 -2.02 4.66 -4.65
CA LEU A 83 -1.50 4.40 -6.00
C LEU A 83 -2.64 4.28 -7.00
N THR A 84 -2.36 4.57 -8.26
CA THR A 84 -3.25 4.14 -9.34
C THR A 84 -2.93 2.71 -9.75
N THR A 85 -3.90 1.97 -10.30
CA THR A 85 -3.64 0.65 -10.90
C THR A 85 -2.57 0.73 -11.99
N ALA A 86 -2.52 1.83 -12.75
CA ALA A 86 -1.48 2.05 -13.75
C ALA A 86 -0.08 2.13 -13.12
N ALA A 87 0.08 2.87 -12.01
CA ALA A 87 1.33 2.92 -11.27
C ALA A 87 1.68 1.55 -10.66
N LEU A 88 0.72 0.87 -10.03
CA LEU A 88 0.94 -0.45 -9.44
C LEU A 88 1.42 -1.48 -10.47
N ARG A 89 0.95 -1.37 -11.72
CA ARG A 89 1.36 -2.24 -12.84
C ARG A 89 2.76 -1.93 -13.39
N SER A 90 3.31 -0.74 -13.14
CA SER A 90 4.64 -0.33 -13.63
C SER A 90 5.73 -0.39 -12.57
N LEU A 91 5.37 -0.19 -11.30
CA LEU A 91 6.30 -0.18 -10.17
C LEU A 91 6.94 -1.53 -9.92
N ARG A 92 8.17 -1.50 -9.40
CA ARG A 92 8.89 -2.69 -8.91
C ARG A 92 8.96 -2.71 -7.40
N THR A 93 9.01 -1.54 -6.77
CA THR A 93 9.27 -1.39 -5.34
C THR A 93 8.42 -0.29 -4.71
N LEU A 94 7.94 -0.57 -3.50
CA LEU A 94 7.44 0.42 -2.56
C LEU A 94 8.25 0.30 -1.27
N HIS A 95 8.88 1.39 -0.86
CA HIS A 95 9.68 1.46 0.34
C HIS A 95 9.08 2.46 1.32
N TYR A 96 8.57 1.94 2.43
CA TYR A 96 8.04 2.71 3.53
C TYR A 96 9.15 2.94 4.55
N THR A 97 9.29 4.19 4.99
CA THR A 97 10.00 4.49 6.24
C THR A 97 8.93 4.68 7.31
N VAL A 98 9.02 3.93 8.40
CA VAL A 98 8.07 3.99 9.52
C VAL A 98 8.73 4.55 10.77
N GLY A 99 7.92 5.11 11.67
CA GLY A 99 8.37 5.76 12.90
C GLY A 99 7.35 5.59 14.04
N PRO A 100 7.73 5.96 15.28
CA PRO A 100 6.89 5.76 16.46
C PRO A 100 5.81 6.82 16.66
N ARG A 101 5.78 7.87 15.82
CA ARG A 101 4.83 8.99 15.93
C ARG A 101 4.25 9.37 14.56
N PRO A 102 3.03 9.92 14.49
CA PRO A 102 2.48 10.49 13.26
C PRO A 102 3.44 11.48 12.59
N SER A 103 3.38 11.56 11.27
CA SER A 103 4.20 12.46 10.45
C SER A 103 3.32 13.38 9.60
N SER A 104 3.95 14.28 8.84
CA SER A 104 3.28 15.12 7.82
C SER A 104 3.14 14.44 6.46
N TRP A 105 3.52 13.18 6.31
CA TRP A 105 3.36 12.47 5.04
C TRP A 105 1.88 12.33 4.69
N GLY A 106 1.53 12.63 3.44
CA GLY A 106 0.17 12.47 2.95
C GLY A 106 -0.84 13.51 3.45
N THR A 107 -0.40 14.63 4.05
CA THR A 107 -1.32 15.66 4.59
C THR A 107 -1.66 16.78 3.60
N SER A 108 -1.06 16.81 2.40
CA SER A 108 -1.38 17.83 1.40
C SER A 108 -2.72 17.53 0.70
N ALA A 109 -3.38 18.57 0.18
CA ALA A 109 -4.63 18.40 -0.57
C ALA A 109 -4.48 17.46 -1.78
N GLN A 110 -3.30 17.42 -2.38
CA GLN A 110 -2.98 16.58 -3.54
C GLN A 110 -2.62 15.14 -3.16
N ALA A 111 -2.43 14.86 -1.88
CA ALA A 111 -2.13 13.53 -1.38
C ALA A 111 -3.37 12.63 -1.28
N ALA A 112 -4.55 13.22 -1.11
CA ALA A 112 -5.80 12.50 -0.96
C ALA A 112 -6.22 11.79 -2.27
N PRO A 113 -6.90 10.64 -2.18
CA PRO A 113 -7.56 10.03 -3.33
C PRO A 113 -8.54 11.00 -4.00
N PRO A 114 -8.72 10.92 -5.33
CA PRO A 114 -9.70 11.74 -6.02
C PRO A 114 -11.11 11.43 -5.49
N ALA A 115 -11.96 12.47 -5.43
CA ALA A 115 -13.38 12.28 -5.19
C ALA A 115 -13.99 11.41 -6.30
N LEU A 116 -14.90 10.53 -5.91
CA LEU A 116 -15.69 9.73 -6.86
C LEU A 116 -16.57 10.67 -7.68
N ARG A 117 -16.76 10.35 -8.96
CA ARG A 117 -17.65 11.08 -9.86
C ARG A 117 -18.81 10.21 -10.28
#